data_AF-D7T9H2-F1
#
_entry.id   AF-D7T9H2-F1
#
_cell.length_a   1.000
_cell.length_b   1.000
_cell.length_c   1.000
_cell.angle_alpha   90.00
_cell.angle_beta   90.00
_cell.angle_gamma   90.00
#
_symmetry.space_group_name_H-M   'P 1'
#
loop_
_entity.id
_entity.type
_entity.pdbx_description
1 polymer ?
#
loop_
_entity_poly.entity_id
_entity_poly.type
_entity_poly.pdbx_seq_one_letter_code
_entity_poly.pdbx_strand_id
1 'polypeptide(L)'
;MQKHIDCSQIQPYRCNGKKVLAVNPLPHSGRELNSGEMCKVCHRIIFKPSIYTYCSISCKVAAVSTNLTSSDPPYLAPKKPKKKPPPKPSVNKTQSPPKRVNKRKGVPSRAPFF
;
A
#
# COMPACT_ATOMS: atom_id res chain seq x y z
N MET A 1 6.79 -32.77 1.66
CA MET A 1 7.51 -31.48 1.71
C MET A 1 6.50 -30.34 1.57
N GLN A 2 6.50 -29.37 2.50
CA GLN A 2 5.62 -28.19 2.41
C GLN A 2 6.34 -27.06 1.66
N LYS A 3 5.61 -26.34 0.81
CA LYS A 3 6.11 -25.19 0.06
C LYS A 3 6.04 -23.96 0.98
N HIS A 4 7.19 -23.36 1.29
CA HIS A 4 7.28 -22.18 2.16
C HIS A 4 7.72 -20.95 1.36
N ILE A 5 7.28 -19.77 1.80
CA ILE A 5 7.72 -18.49 1.25
C ILE A 5 8.73 -17.89 2.22
N ASP A 6 9.92 -17.55 1.74
CA ASP A 6 10.88 -16.78 2.52
C ASP A 6 10.30 -15.40 2.88
N CYS A 7 10.33 -15.03 4.16
CA CYS A 7 9.79 -13.76 4.64
C CYS A 7 10.86 -12.71 4.99
N SER A 8 12.15 -13.04 4.86
CA SER A 8 13.27 -12.22 5.36
C SER A 8 13.35 -10.82 4.74
N GLN A 9 12.95 -10.70 3.47
CA GLN A 9 12.99 -9.45 2.69
C GLN A 9 11.71 -8.60 2.80
N ILE A 10 10.74 -9.00 3.64
CA ILE A 10 9.49 -8.27 3.86
C ILE A 10 9.68 -7.36 5.06
N GLN A 11 9.35 -6.07 4.90
CA GLN A 11 9.42 -5.12 6.01
C GLN A 11 8.46 -5.53 7.14
N PRO A 12 8.95 -5.73 8.39
CA PRO A 12 8.10 -5.94 9.54
C PRO A 12 7.51 -4.62 10.06
N TYR A 13 6.27 -4.69 10.51
CA TYR A 13 5.57 -3.59 11.17
C TYR A 13 5.47 -3.83 12.66
N ARG A 14 5.25 -2.77 13.44
CA ARG A 14 4.91 -2.87 14.85
C ARG A 14 3.41 -2.74 15.03
N CYS A 15 2.77 -3.75 15.61
CA CYS A 15 1.36 -3.73 16.01
C CYS A 15 1.27 -4.22 17.45
N ASN A 16 0.69 -3.42 18.34
CA ASN A 16 0.56 -3.74 19.78
C ASN A 16 1.89 -4.18 20.41
N GLY A 17 2.99 -3.48 20.09
CA GLY A 17 4.33 -3.78 20.59
C GLY A 17 5.03 -5.00 19.94
N LYS A 18 4.34 -5.78 19.11
CA LYS A 18 4.88 -6.97 18.45
C LYS A 18 5.31 -6.68 17.01
N LYS A 19 6.33 -7.39 16.52
CA LYS A 19 6.72 -7.38 15.10
C LYS A 19 5.78 -8.29 14.32
N VAL A 20 5.12 -7.76 13.30
CA VAL A 20 4.17 -8.48 12.45
C VAL A 20 4.48 -8.25 10.98
N LEU A 21 4.17 -9.22 10.14
CA LEU A 21 4.22 -9.07 8.68
C LEU A 21 2.82 -8.78 8.16
N ALA A 22 2.71 -7.75 7.32
CA ALA A 22 1.46 -7.42 6.69
C ALA A 22 1.15 -8.40 5.56
N VAL A 23 -0.04 -8.98 5.55
CA VAL A 23 -0.50 -9.85 4.47
C VAL A 23 -0.67 -9.03 3.18
N ASN A 24 -1.35 -7.88 3.28
CA ASN A 24 -1.59 -6.93 2.18
C ASN A 24 -0.90 -5.59 2.45
N PRO A 25 -0.69 -4.73 1.44
CA PRO A 25 -0.12 -3.41 1.66
C PRO A 25 -1.02 -2.60 2.58
N LEU A 26 -0.46 -2.06 3.67
CA LEU A 26 -1.21 -1.17 4.56
C LEU A 26 -1.63 0.10 3.78
N PRO A 27 -2.73 0.78 4.16
CA PRO A 27 -3.09 2.06 3.57
C PRO A 27 -1.92 3.06 3.65
N HIS A 28 -1.75 3.85 2.58
CA HIS A 28 -0.70 4.86 2.51
C HIS A 28 -0.94 5.93 3.57
N SER A 29 -0.05 6.00 4.55
CA SER A 29 0.00 7.05 5.56
C SER A 29 1.22 7.93 5.29
N GLY A 30 1.12 8.85 4.33
CA GLY A 30 2.12 9.91 4.13
C GLY A 30 2.74 10.02 2.73
N ARG A 31 3.27 11.23 2.49
CA ARG A 31 3.52 11.92 1.22
C ARG A 31 4.44 11.17 0.26
N GLU A 32 4.17 11.34 -1.05
CA GLU A 32 5.04 10.94 -2.15
C GLU A 32 6.38 11.69 -2.03
N LEU A 33 7.38 11.08 -1.41
CA LEU A 33 8.76 11.55 -1.47
C LEU A 33 9.48 10.71 -2.52
N ASN A 34 9.92 11.38 -3.58
CA ASN A 34 10.41 10.78 -4.83
C ASN A 34 11.88 10.29 -4.79
N SER A 35 12.45 10.12 -3.59
CA SER A 35 13.92 9.96 -3.44
C SER A 35 14.34 8.90 -2.42
N GLY A 36 13.47 7.93 -2.11
CA GLY A 36 13.81 6.75 -1.31
C GLY A 36 13.63 5.47 -2.10
N GLU A 37 14.40 4.42 -1.77
CA GLU A 37 14.17 3.08 -2.31
C GLU A 37 12.78 2.57 -1.90
N MET A 38 12.01 2.14 -2.91
CA MET A 38 10.60 1.77 -2.80
C MET A 38 10.40 0.27 -2.96
N CYS A 39 9.25 -0.23 -2.51
CA CYS A 39 8.83 -1.59 -2.78
C CYS A 39 8.69 -1.83 -4.29
N LYS A 40 9.25 -2.95 -4.76
CA LYS A 40 9.25 -3.35 -6.19
C LYS A 40 7.87 -3.56 -6.81
N VAL A 41 6.81 -3.67 -6.01
CA VAL A 41 5.44 -3.95 -6.50
C VAL A 41 4.48 -2.81 -6.21
N CYS A 42 4.44 -2.34 -4.96
CA CYS A 42 3.48 -1.33 -4.50
C CYS A 42 4.06 0.10 -4.60
N HIS A 43 5.35 0.27 -4.93
CA HIS A 43 6.08 1.53 -4.92
C HIS A 43 5.97 2.34 -3.61
N ARG A 44 5.66 1.67 -2.50
CA ARG A 44 5.67 2.29 -1.18
C ARG A 44 7.10 2.44 -0.67
N ILE A 45 7.41 3.56 -0.03
CA ILE A 45 8.69 3.81 0.63
C ILE A 45 8.95 2.73 1.69
N ILE A 46 10.15 2.16 1.67
CA ILE A 46 10.63 1.18 2.64
C ILE A 46 11.61 1.88 3.60
N PHE A 47 11.52 1.58 4.90
CA PHE A 47 12.32 2.27 5.92
C PHE A 47 13.80 1.86 5.90
N LYS A 48 14.10 0.59 5.62
CA LYS A 48 15.47 0.05 5.53
C LYS A 48 15.64 -0.72 4.22
N PRO A 49 15.87 0.00 3.12
CA PRO A 49 15.82 -0.61 1.81
C PRO A 49 17.02 -1.53 1.51
N SER A 50 18.15 -1.32 2.21
CA SER A 50 19.30 -2.24 2.16
C SER A 50 19.00 -3.67 2.64
N ILE A 51 17.92 -3.86 3.42
CA ILE A 51 17.52 -5.15 3.99
C ILE A 51 16.18 -5.61 3.42
N TYR A 52 15.24 -4.68 3.22
CA TYR A 52 13.87 -4.97 2.84
C TYR A 52 13.57 -4.47 1.44
N THR A 53 12.92 -5.32 0.63
CA THR A 53 12.54 -5.01 -0.76
C THR A 53 11.03 -5.01 -0.96
N TYR A 54 10.27 -5.59 -0.03
CA TYR A 54 8.81 -5.71 -0.11
C TYR A 54 8.08 -5.09 1.08
N CYS A 55 6.95 -4.44 0.79
CA CYS A 55 6.07 -3.82 1.79
C CYS A 55 5.13 -4.82 2.49
N SER A 56 4.83 -5.97 1.88
CA SER A 56 3.88 -6.97 2.39
C SER A 56 4.09 -8.35 1.75
N ILE A 57 3.47 -9.37 2.33
CA ILE A 57 3.50 -10.76 1.80
C ILE A 57 2.94 -10.79 0.38
N SER A 58 1.79 -10.15 0.13
CA SER A 58 1.17 -10.10 -1.20
C SER A 58 2.10 -9.48 -2.24
N CYS A 59 2.90 -8.47 -1.87
CA CYS A 59 3.88 -7.87 -2.78
C CYS A 59 5.04 -8.81 -3.09
N LYS A 60 5.53 -9.57 -2.11
CA LYS A 60 6.57 -10.58 -2.39
C LYS A 60 6.03 -11.70 -3.28
N VAL A 61 4.82 -12.19 -3.00
CA VAL A 61 4.16 -13.22 -3.82
C VAL A 61 3.96 -12.73 -5.25
N ALA A 62 3.43 -11.52 -5.44
CA ALA A 62 3.24 -10.94 -6.77
C ALA A 62 4.55 -10.86 -7.56
N ALA A 63 5.65 -10.43 -6.92
CA ALA A 63 6.96 -10.36 -7.57
C ALA A 63 7.49 -11.75 -7.97
N VAL A 64 7.34 -12.76 -7.12
CA VAL A 64 7.76 -14.13 -7.43
C VAL A 64 6.91 -14.70 -8.58
N SER A 65 5.58 -14.52 -8.53
CA SER A 65 4.68 -14.98 -9.59
C SER A 65 4.94 -14.30 -10.94
N THR A 66 5.33 -13.03 -10.97
CA THR A 66 5.70 -12.36 -12.22
C THR A 66 7.03 -12.85 -12.79
N ASN A 67 8.00 -13.19 -11.94
CA ASN A 67 9.31 -13.67 -12.41
C ASN A 67 9.23 -15.08 -13.05
N LEU A 68 8.27 -15.92 -12.64
CA LEU A 68 8.05 -17.23 -13.23
C LEU A 68 7.55 -17.15 -14.69
N THR A 69 6.83 -16.08 -15.05
CA THR A 69 6.28 -15.92 -16.40
C THR A 69 7.30 -15.55 -17.49
N SER A 70 8.59 -15.38 -17.15
CA SER A 70 9.63 -15.11 -18.16
C SER A 70 10.09 -16.37 -18.91
N SER A 71 9.80 -17.56 -18.39
CA SER A 71 10.22 -18.84 -19.01
C SER A 71 9.06 -19.65 -19.59
N ASP A 72 7.81 -19.22 -19.36
CA ASP A 72 6.63 -19.93 -19.84
C ASP A 72 6.08 -19.33 -21.16
N PRO A 73 5.66 -20.15 -22.13
CA PRO A 73 5.05 -19.69 -23.37
C PRO A 73 3.86 -18.74 -23.14
N PRO A 74 3.62 -17.76 -24.03
CA PRO A 74 2.69 -16.63 -23.84
C PRO A 74 1.21 -17.00 -23.56
N TYR A 75 0.85 -18.28 -23.63
CA TYR A 75 -0.50 -18.81 -23.49
C TYR A 75 -0.88 -19.18 -22.04
N LEU A 76 0.09 -19.30 -21.13
CA LEU A 76 -0.14 -19.62 -19.70
C LEU A 76 -0.14 -18.39 -18.78
N ALA A 77 0.04 -17.18 -19.34
CA ALA A 77 0.01 -15.95 -18.58
C ALA A 77 -1.32 -15.81 -17.82
N PRO A 78 -1.31 -15.56 -16.49
CA PRO A 78 -2.51 -15.18 -15.78
C PRO A 78 -3.09 -13.94 -16.46
N LYS A 79 -4.34 -14.02 -16.92
CA LYS A 79 -5.05 -12.86 -17.49
C LYS A 79 -5.01 -11.76 -16.43
N LYS A 80 -4.18 -10.73 -16.64
CA LYS A 80 -4.15 -9.54 -15.80
C LYS A 80 -5.61 -9.05 -15.67
N PRO A 81 -6.17 -8.87 -14.46
CA PRO A 81 -7.46 -8.23 -14.34
C PRO A 81 -7.34 -6.88 -15.04
N LYS A 82 -8.22 -6.64 -16.03
CA LYS A 82 -8.28 -5.38 -16.76
C LYS A 82 -8.38 -4.26 -15.72
N LYS A 83 -7.32 -3.44 -15.58
CA LYS A 83 -7.44 -2.15 -14.90
C LYS A 83 -8.56 -1.42 -15.63
N LYS A 84 -9.64 -1.07 -14.92
CA LYS A 84 -10.66 -0.18 -15.48
C LYS A 84 -9.92 1.08 -15.97
N PRO A 85 -10.23 1.59 -17.18
CA PRO A 85 -9.54 2.74 -17.71
C PRO A 85 -9.64 3.91 -16.72
N PRO A 86 -8.60 4.74 -16.59
CA PRO A 86 -8.71 5.99 -15.86
C PRO A 86 -9.85 6.82 -16.49
N PRO A 87 -10.71 7.47 -15.69
CA PRO A 87 -11.69 8.39 -16.25
C PRO A 87 -10.95 9.47 -17.05
N LYS A 88 -11.38 9.67 -18.30
CA LYS A 88 -10.86 10.71 -19.19
C LYS A 88 -11.01 12.11 -18.55
N PRO A 89 -10.11 13.07 -18.82
CA PRO A 89 -10.22 14.43 -18.31
C PRO A 89 -11.41 15.14 -18.96
N SER A 90 -12.48 15.32 -18.18
CA SER A 90 -13.53 16.29 -18.48
C SER A 90 -13.02 17.64 -17.98
N VAL A 91 -12.46 18.45 -18.88
CA VAL A 91 -12.44 19.89 -18.68
C VAL A 91 -13.90 20.32 -18.76
N ASN A 92 -14.50 20.64 -17.62
CA ASN A 92 -15.58 21.61 -17.52
C ASN A 92 -15.82 22.03 -16.06
N LYS A 93 -15.62 23.34 -15.84
CA LYS A 93 -16.06 24.21 -14.74
C LYS A 93 -15.90 23.73 -13.30
N THR A 94 -14.98 24.40 -12.62
CA THR A 94 -14.88 24.69 -11.18
C THR A 94 -16.21 24.57 -10.42
N GLN A 95 -16.42 23.45 -9.74
CA GLN A 95 -17.18 23.41 -8.48
C GLN A 95 -16.45 22.45 -7.54
N SER A 96 -15.74 23.02 -6.57
CA SER A 96 -15.06 22.27 -5.52
C SER A 96 -16.05 21.34 -4.80
N PRO A 97 -15.70 20.08 -4.49
CA PRO A 97 -16.49 19.28 -3.56
C PRO A 97 -16.54 20.00 -2.20
N PRO A 98 -17.67 20.04 -1.48
CA PRO A 98 -17.71 20.68 -0.18
C PRO A 98 -16.72 19.96 0.73
N LYS A 99 -15.72 20.69 1.22
CA LYS A 99 -14.83 20.22 2.29
C LYS A 99 -15.74 19.77 3.43
N ARG A 100 -15.73 18.47 3.77
CA ARG A 100 -16.28 18.02 5.06
C ARG A 100 -15.40 18.61 6.16
N VAL A 101 -15.81 19.77 6.67
CA VAL A 101 -15.27 20.34 7.89
C VAL A 101 -15.80 19.46 9.01
N ASN A 102 -14.95 18.59 9.57
CA ASN A 102 -15.20 18.15 10.94
C ASN A 102 -15.06 19.40 11.80
N LYS A 103 -16.19 20.09 12.03
CA LYS A 103 -16.28 21.12 13.05
C LYS A 103 -15.87 20.40 14.32
N ARG A 104 -14.73 20.80 14.90
CA ARG A 104 -14.42 20.43 16.28
C ARG A 104 -15.69 20.81 17.05
N LYS A 105 -16.33 19.84 17.71
CA LYS A 105 -17.30 20.20 18.77
C LYS A 105 -16.57 21.23 19.62
N GLY A 106 -17.21 22.38 19.87
CA GLY A 106 -16.55 23.62 20.32
C GLY A 106 -15.64 23.45 21.53
N VAL A 107 -15.04 24.55 22.00
CA VAL A 107 -14.20 24.51 23.21
C VAL A 107 -14.99 23.79 24.33
N PRO A 108 -14.49 22.67 24.88
CA PRO A 108 -15.21 21.95 25.91
C PRO A 108 -15.37 22.88 27.11
N SER A 109 -16.62 23.25 27.42
CA SER A 109 -16.94 23.97 28.65
C SER A 109 -16.97 22.97 29.81
N ARG A 110 -16.46 23.39 30.96
CA ARG A 110 -16.58 22.62 32.20
C ARG A 110 -18.05 22.65 32.62
N ALA A 111 -18.60 21.50 33.01
CA ALA A 111 -19.94 21.44 33.59
C ALA A 111 -19.97 22.29 34.88
N PRO A 112 -21.09 22.99 35.17
CA PRO A 112 -21.25 23.70 36.43
C PRO A 112 -21.15 22.73 37.60
N PHE A 113 -20.51 23.18 38.68
CA PHE A 113 -20.47 22.44 39.93
C PHE A 113 -21.84 22.58 40.61
N PHE A 114 -22.67 21.55 40.47
CA PHE A 114 -23.76 21.30 41.40
C PHE A 114 -23.29 20.25 42.41
#